data_AF-A0A7D3VWK5-F1
#
_entry.id   AF-A0A7D3VWK5-F1
#
_cell.length_a   1.000
_cell.length_b   1.000
_cell.length_c   1.000
_cell.angle_alpha   90.00
_cell.angle_beta   90.00
_cell.angle_gamma   90.00
#
_symmetry.space_group_name_H-M   'P 1'
#
loop_
_entity.id
_entity.type
_entity.pdbx_description
1 polymer ?
#
loop_
_entity_poly.entity_id
_entity_poly.type
_entity_poly.pdbx_seq_one_letter_code
_entity_poly.pdbx_strand_id
1 'polypeptide(L)'
;MTTSVDDGAAGRPALGDAAAREMKQRLEDERRRRASQLGVLEQSVGQTSVEQTEASDYARMENLRESLTEIGSALQRLEEGTYGRCEGCAQPIPAGRLEILPYVRFCVKCQGKKNRSAR
;
A
#
# COMPACT_ATOMS: atom_id res chain seq x y z
N MET A 1 17.51 -20.30 36.39
CA MET A 1 16.42 -19.32 36.15
C MET A 1 16.10 -19.35 34.66
N THR A 2 15.26 -20.29 34.26
CA THR A 2 14.85 -20.51 32.86
C THR A 2 13.35 -20.27 32.81
N THR A 3 12.93 -19.07 32.41
CA THR A 3 11.53 -18.85 32.03
C THR A 3 11.43 -19.06 30.54
N SER A 4 10.92 -20.25 30.19
CA SER A 4 10.31 -20.61 28.92
C SER A 4 9.56 -19.42 28.32
N VAL A 5 9.88 -19.09 27.06
CA VAL A 5 8.96 -18.36 26.20
C VAL A 5 8.33 -19.39 25.25
N ASP A 6 7.34 -20.09 25.79
CA ASP A 6 6.36 -20.82 25.03
C ASP A 6 5.25 -19.83 24.65
N ASP A 7 5.22 -19.39 23.39
CA ASP A 7 4.04 -18.77 22.80
C ASP A 7 3.77 -19.45 21.45
N GLY A 8 2.96 -20.50 21.54
CA GLY A 8 2.43 -21.23 20.41
C GLY A 8 1.27 -20.50 19.75
N ALA A 9 1.25 -20.59 18.42
CA ALA A 9 0.08 -20.47 17.54
C ALA A 9 -0.45 -19.06 17.20
N ALA A 10 0.27 -18.39 16.29
CA ALA A 10 -0.34 -17.62 15.21
C ALA A 10 0.37 -17.99 13.90
N GLY A 11 -0.37 -18.23 12.82
CA GLY A 11 0.15 -18.70 11.53
C GLY A 11 1.38 -17.90 11.08
N ARG A 12 2.52 -18.58 10.97
CA ARG A 12 3.79 -17.97 10.58
C ARG A 12 3.62 -17.24 9.24
N PRO A 13 3.92 -15.94 9.14
CA PRO A 13 3.89 -15.24 7.86
C PRO A 13 4.89 -15.90 6.89
N ALA A 14 4.56 -15.88 5.60
CA ALA A 14 5.43 -16.39 4.52
C ALA A 14 6.76 -15.58 4.37
N LEU A 15 6.98 -14.56 5.20
CA LEU A 15 8.22 -13.80 5.38
C LEU A 15 8.65 -13.90 6.85
N GLY A 16 9.93 -14.15 7.13
CA GLY A 16 10.43 -14.14 8.51
C GLY A 16 10.21 -12.80 9.22
N ASP A 17 10.10 -12.80 10.55
CA ASP A 17 9.65 -11.63 11.34
C ASP A 17 10.48 -10.36 11.09
N ALA A 18 11.78 -10.51 10.82
CA ALA A 18 12.65 -9.37 10.49
C ALA A 18 12.29 -8.73 9.14
N ALA A 19 12.05 -9.53 8.11
CA ALA A 19 11.68 -9.05 6.78
C ALA A 19 10.29 -8.42 6.77
N ALA A 20 9.35 -8.97 7.55
CA ALA A 20 8.03 -8.36 7.74
C ALA A 20 8.11 -6.99 8.43
N ARG A 21 8.98 -6.83 9.45
CA ARG A 21 9.23 -5.54 10.10
C ARG A 21 9.85 -4.51 9.17
N GLU A 22 10.86 -4.90 8.39
CA GLU A 22 11.49 -4.03 7.40
C GLU A 22 10.47 -3.58 6.34
N MET A 23 9.63 -4.50 5.87
CA MET A 23 8.61 -4.16 4.89
C MET A 23 7.53 -3.25 5.46
N LYS A 24 7.13 -3.47 6.71
CA LYS A 24 6.21 -2.57 7.43
C LYS A 24 6.78 -1.16 7.51
N GLN A 25 8.04 -1.00 7.91
CA GLN A 25 8.69 0.31 7.97
C GLN A 25 8.70 1.00 6.62
N ARG A 26 9.05 0.28 5.55
CA ARG A 26 9.03 0.83 4.19
C ARG A 26 7.65 1.34 3.76
N LEU A 27 6.59 0.58 4.07
CA LEU A 27 5.21 0.99 3.77
C LEU A 27 4.78 2.19 4.63
N GLU A 28 5.16 2.25 5.89
CA GLU A 28 4.88 3.39 6.77
C GLU A 28 5.59 4.67 6.32
N ASP A 29 6.83 4.57 5.86
CA ASP A 29 7.57 5.68 5.27
C ASP A 29 6.91 6.17 3.98
N GLU A 30 6.50 5.26 3.11
CA GLU A 30 5.76 5.60 1.89
C GLU A 30 4.41 6.27 2.22
N ARG A 31 3.68 5.75 3.23
CA ARG A 31 2.43 6.34 3.72
C ARG A 31 2.66 7.76 4.20
N ARG A 32 3.70 7.99 4.99
CA ARG A 32 4.06 9.31 5.53
C ARG A 32 4.35 10.29 4.39
N ARG A 33 5.17 9.88 3.42
CA ARG A 33 5.52 10.71 2.24
C ARG A 33 4.28 11.13 1.47
N ARG A 34 3.39 10.19 1.16
CA ARG A 34 2.16 10.49 0.40
C ARG A 34 1.16 11.32 1.20
N ALA A 35 1.04 11.08 2.50
CA ALA A 35 0.20 11.90 3.37
C ALA A 35 0.69 13.36 3.42
N SER A 36 2.01 13.57 3.49
CA SER A 36 2.60 14.91 3.39
C SER A 36 2.32 15.56 2.04
N GLN A 37 2.45 14.83 0.93
CA GLN A 37 2.12 15.34 -0.42
C GLN A 37 0.65 15.74 -0.53
N LEU A 38 -0.26 14.90 -0.01
CA LEU A 38 -1.70 15.19 -0.02
C LEU A 38 -2.01 16.44 0.79
N GLY A 39 -1.42 16.59 1.98
CA GLY A 39 -1.63 17.76 2.82
C GLY A 39 -1.18 19.07 2.16
N VAL A 40 -0.05 19.07 1.44
CA VAL A 40 0.41 20.25 0.68
C VAL A 40 -0.59 20.59 -0.43
N LEU A 41 -1.09 19.59 -1.16
CA LEU A 41 -2.03 19.80 -2.25
C LEU A 41 -3.40 20.28 -1.74
N GLU A 42 -3.89 19.71 -0.63
CA GLU A 42 -5.13 20.14 0.04
C GLU A 42 -5.05 21.60 0.50
N GLN A 43 -3.91 22.03 1.05
CA GLN A 43 -3.68 23.44 1.41
C GLN A 43 -3.69 24.35 0.18
N SER A 44 -3.01 23.96 -0.89
CA SER A 44 -2.98 24.72 -2.14
C SER A 44 -4.40 24.92 -2.70
N VAL A 45 -5.17 23.83 -2.80
CA VAL A 45 -6.55 23.86 -3.30
C VAL A 45 -7.49 24.65 -2.39
N GLY A 46 -7.27 24.61 -1.07
CA GLY A 46 -8.05 25.40 -0.12
C GLY A 46 -7.74 26.90 -0.14
N GLN A 47 -6.56 27.30 -0.66
CA GLN A 47 -6.14 28.69 -0.78
C GLN A 47 -6.51 29.32 -2.13
N THR A 48 -6.76 28.51 -3.16
CA THR A 48 -7.17 28.98 -4.49
C THR A 48 -8.69 29.15 -4.60
N SER A 49 -9.14 30.09 -5.43
CA SER A 49 -10.56 30.16 -5.81
C SER A 49 -10.95 28.90 -6.59
N VAL A 50 -12.22 28.48 -6.49
CA VAL A 50 -12.75 27.29 -7.19
C VAL A 50 -12.55 27.38 -8.70
N GLU A 51 -12.58 28.58 -9.27
CA GLU A 51 -12.33 28.85 -10.69
C GLU A 51 -10.85 28.69 -11.11
N GLN A 52 -9.93 28.68 -10.14
CA GLN A 52 -8.48 28.56 -10.37
C GLN A 52 -7.94 27.17 -10.02
N THR A 53 -8.76 26.30 -9.43
CA THR A 53 -8.36 24.94 -9.11
C THR A 53 -8.46 24.07 -10.36
N GLU A 54 -7.30 23.60 -10.84
CA GLU A 54 -7.21 22.79 -12.03
C GLU A 54 -7.83 21.39 -11.79
N ALA A 55 -8.54 20.85 -12.79
CA ALA A 55 -9.04 19.46 -12.75
C ALA A 55 -7.90 18.44 -12.50
N SER A 56 -6.68 18.80 -12.89
CA SER A 56 -5.48 17.98 -12.66
C SER A 56 -5.09 17.88 -11.18
N ASP A 57 -5.36 18.90 -10.37
CA ASP A 57 -5.05 18.87 -8.93
C ASP A 57 -6.01 17.96 -8.17
N TYR A 58 -7.31 18.02 -8.50
CA TYR A 58 -8.29 17.07 -7.96
C TYR A 58 -7.93 15.62 -8.32
N ALA A 59 -7.53 15.35 -9.57
CA ALA A 59 -7.11 14.01 -9.98
C ALA A 59 -5.87 13.52 -9.23
N ARG A 60 -4.92 14.42 -8.90
CA ARG A 60 -3.74 14.11 -8.08
C ARG A 60 -4.13 13.83 -6.62
N MET A 61 -5.01 14.62 -6.03
CA MET A 61 -5.52 14.38 -4.67
C MET A 61 -6.17 13.01 -4.56
N GLU A 62 -7.02 12.66 -5.53
CA GLU A 62 -7.70 11.37 -5.57
C GLU A 62 -6.70 10.22 -5.69
N ASN A 63 -5.70 10.34 -6.58
CA ASN A 63 -4.64 9.33 -6.69
C ASN A 63 -3.86 9.13 -5.39
N LEU A 64 -3.57 10.22 -4.66
CA LEU A 64 -2.88 10.15 -3.37
C LEU A 64 -3.75 9.47 -2.31
N ARG A 65 -5.05 9.78 -2.26
CA ARG A 65 -6.01 9.13 -1.35
C ARG A 65 -6.17 7.64 -1.64
N GLU A 66 -6.29 7.27 -2.91
CA GLU A 66 -6.32 5.87 -3.34
C GLU A 66 -5.02 5.16 -2.93
N SER A 67 -3.87 5.78 -3.17
CA SER A 67 -2.57 5.22 -2.78
C SER A 67 -2.44 5.03 -1.27
N LEU A 68 -2.90 5.98 -0.45
CA LEU A 68 -2.90 5.86 1.01
C LEU A 68 -3.78 4.69 1.47
N THR A 69 -4.91 4.48 0.80
CA THR A 69 -5.81 3.35 1.05
C THR A 69 -5.12 2.03 0.70
N GLU A 70 -4.48 1.94 -0.46
CA GLU A 70 -3.71 0.76 -0.88
C GLU A 70 -2.58 0.43 0.10
N ILE A 71 -1.87 1.45 0.60
CA ILE A 71 -0.80 1.26 1.60
C ILE A 71 -1.37 0.77 2.92
N GLY A 72 -2.51 1.31 3.37
CA GLY A 72 -3.23 0.81 4.54
C GLY A 72 -3.59 -0.67 4.41
N SER A 73 -4.15 -1.07 3.26
CA SER A 73 -4.46 -2.48 2.99
C SER A 73 -3.19 -3.34 2.92
N ALA A 74 -2.07 -2.82 2.40
CA ALA A 74 -0.81 -3.55 2.36
C ALA A 74 -0.23 -3.81 3.77
N LEU A 75 -0.33 -2.82 4.67
CA LEU A 75 0.05 -2.97 6.08
C LEU A 75 -0.81 -4.04 6.77
N GLN A 76 -2.13 -4.04 6.54
CA GLN A 76 -3.01 -5.07 7.08
C GLN A 76 -2.63 -6.47 6.56
N ARG A 77 -2.33 -6.62 5.25
CA ARG A 77 -1.88 -7.89 4.68
C ARG A 77 -0.56 -8.38 5.28
N LEU A 78 0.33 -7.49 5.72
CA LEU A 78 1.54 -7.89 6.45
C LEU A 78 1.20 -8.47 7.82
N GLU A 79 0.26 -7.85 8.54
CA GLU A 79 -0.19 -8.31 9.85
C GLU A 79 -0.92 -9.67 9.74
N GLU A 80 -1.69 -9.87 8.67
CA GLU A 80 -2.37 -11.13 8.37
C GLU A 80 -1.45 -12.20 7.75
N GLY A 81 -0.20 -11.85 7.41
CA GLY A 81 0.75 -12.76 6.75
C GLY A 81 0.40 -13.09 5.29
N THR A 82 -0.52 -12.35 4.66
CA THR A 82 -0.99 -12.54 3.28
C THR A 82 -0.30 -11.62 2.27
N TYR A 83 0.59 -10.74 2.74
CA TYR A 83 1.33 -9.80 1.91
C TYR A 83 2.09 -10.50 0.77
N GLY A 84 2.13 -9.83 -0.39
CA GLY A 84 2.78 -10.35 -1.60
C GLY A 84 1.95 -11.39 -2.36
N ARG A 85 0.68 -11.62 -2.00
CA ARG A 85 -0.26 -12.44 -2.77
C ARG A 85 -1.25 -11.58 -3.55
N CYS A 86 -1.48 -11.93 -4.81
CA CYS A 86 -2.42 -11.23 -5.69
C CYS A 86 -3.87 -11.51 -5.26
N GLU A 87 -4.67 -10.47 -5.03
CA GLU A 87 -6.10 -10.62 -4.66
C GLU A 87 -6.96 -11.18 -5.81
N GLY A 88 -6.53 -11.03 -7.06
CA GLY A 88 -7.31 -11.46 -8.23
C GLY A 88 -7.07 -12.90 -8.67
N CYS A 89 -5.94 -13.51 -8.32
CA CYS A 89 -5.62 -14.89 -8.72
C CYS A 89 -4.93 -15.73 -7.64
N ALA A 90 -4.76 -15.19 -6.43
CA ALA A 90 -4.10 -15.82 -5.29
C ALA A 90 -2.65 -16.26 -5.52
N GLN A 91 -2.03 -15.88 -6.64
CA GLN A 91 -0.62 -16.18 -6.95
C GLN A 91 0.32 -15.15 -6.32
N PRO A 92 1.59 -15.50 -6.06
CA PRO A 92 2.60 -14.55 -5.62
C PRO A 92 2.74 -13.37 -6.59
N ILE A 93 2.83 -12.17 -6.05
CA ILE A 93 3.17 -10.95 -6.78
C ILE A 93 4.69 -10.97 -6.99
N PRO A 94 5.19 -10.72 -8.21
CA PRO A 94 6.63 -10.69 -8.47
C PRO A 94 7.37 -9.70 -7.56
N ALA A 95 8.49 -10.12 -6.97
CA ALA A 95 9.30 -9.28 -6.07
C ALA A 95 9.67 -7.94 -6.70
N GLY A 96 10.14 -7.93 -7.95
CA GLY A 96 10.46 -6.68 -8.68
C GLY A 96 9.29 -5.70 -8.81
N ARG A 97 8.03 -6.17 -8.72
CA ARG A 97 6.86 -5.28 -8.68
C ARG A 97 6.67 -4.67 -7.29
N LEU A 98 6.86 -5.46 -6.23
CA LEU A 98 6.79 -5.00 -4.84
C LEU A 98 7.99 -4.09 -4.49
N GLU A 99 9.12 -4.28 -5.16
CA GLU A 99 10.28 -3.39 -5.06
C GLU A 99 10.00 -2.00 -5.65
N ILE A 100 9.17 -1.89 -6.68
CA ILE A 100 8.81 -0.60 -7.29
C ILE A 100 7.59 0.00 -6.58
N LEU A 101 6.54 -0.81 -6.35
CA LEU A 101 5.29 -0.41 -5.74
C LEU A 101 4.94 -1.39 -4.61
N PRO A 102 5.38 -1.16 -3.37
CA PRO A 102 5.25 -2.13 -2.28
C PRO A 102 3.81 -2.31 -1.81
N TYR A 103 2.87 -1.45 -2.19
CA TYR A 103 1.48 -1.50 -1.74
C TYR A 103 0.54 -2.21 -2.71
N VAL A 104 1.01 -2.68 -3.88
CA VAL A 104 0.12 -3.27 -4.89
C VAL A 104 -0.57 -4.53 -4.39
N ARG A 105 -1.86 -4.65 -4.71
CA ARG A 105 -2.67 -5.83 -4.39
C ARG A 105 -2.86 -6.82 -5.55
N PHE A 106 -2.48 -6.44 -6.77
CA PHE A 106 -2.64 -7.26 -7.97
C PHE A 106 -1.32 -7.51 -8.70
N CYS A 107 -1.18 -8.70 -9.30
CA CYS A 107 -0.14 -8.99 -10.28
C CYS A 107 -0.40 -8.24 -11.61
N VAL A 108 0.61 -8.17 -12.48
CA VAL A 108 0.53 -7.47 -13.79
C VAL A 108 -0.65 -7.98 -14.62
N LYS A 109 -0.88 -9.30 -14.64
CA LYS A 109 -1.96 -9.93 -15.40
C LYS A 109 -3.35 -9.49 -14.90
N CYS A 110 -3.58 -9.54 -13.58
CA CYS A 110 -4.85 -9.14 -12.98
C CYS A 110 -5.07 -7.62 -13.07
N GLN A 111 -4.02 -6.81 -12.87
CA GLN A 111 -4.10 -5.37 -13.06
C GLN A 111 -4.51 -5.01 -14.50
N GLY A 112 -3.91 -5.67 -15.49
CA GLY A 112 -4.24 -5.45 -16.90
C GLY A 112 -5.69 -5.80 -17.25
N LYS A 113 -6.26 -6.83 -16.60
CA LYS A 113 -7.69 -7.16 -16.74
C LYS A 113 -8.58 -6.06 -16.15
N LYS A 114 -8.30 -5.60 -14.92
CA LYS A 114 -9.05 -4.52 -14.26
C LYS A 114 -9.07 -3.22 -15.06
N ASN A 115 -7.93 -2.81 -15.60
CA ASN A 115 -7.83 -1.58 -16.38
C ASN A 115 -8.67 -1.62 -17.67
N ARG A 116 -8.78 -2.80 -18.31
CA ARG A 116 -9.61 -2.94 -19.52
C ARG A 116 -11.12 -2.88 -19.22
N SER A 117 -11.54 -3.37 -18.05
CA SER A 117 -12.94 -3.32 -17.62
C SER A 117 -13.38 -1.97 -17.04
N ALA A 118 -12.43 -1.07 -16.75
CA ALA A 118 -12.70 0.28 -16.25
C ALA A 118 -12.69 1.35 -17.37
N ARG A 119 -12.56 0.93 -18.63
CA ARG A 119 -12.63 1.74 -19.84
C ARG A 119 -13.93 1.44 -20.57
#